data_AF-A0A6P0I7G4-F1
#
_entry.id   AF-A0A6P0I7G4-F1
#
_cell.length_a   1.000
_cell.length_b   1.000
_cell.length_c   1.000
_cell.angle_alpha   90.00
_cell.angle_beta   90.00
_cell.angle_gamma   90.00
#
_symmetry.space_group_name_H-M   'P 1'
#
loop_
_entity.id
_entity.type
_entity.pdbx_description
1 polymer ?
#
loop_
_entity_poly.entity_id
_entity_poly.type
_entity_poly.pdbx_seq_one_letter_code
_entity_poly.pdbx_strand_id
1 'polypeptide(L)' 'MQGSVSSSSLLAWVCWKLGVDLGKVDYRHTSQICPNCGAHTGQKYLSEHEHKCRECQYEINRDVAAAKVICH' A
#
# COMPACT_ATOMS: atom_id res chain seq x y z
N MET A 1 25.55 14.73 -19.47
CA MET A 1 24.79 13.51 -19.11
C MET A 1 23.77 13.89 -18.05
N GLN A 2 22.55 14.21 -18.43
CA GLN A 2 21.47 14.54 -17.50
C GLN A 2 20.58 13.29 -17.41
N GLY A 3 20.91 12.39 -16.48
CA GLY A 3 20.10 11.20 -16.21
C GLY A 3 18.97 11.58 -15.26
N SER A 4 17.72 11.47 -15.72
CA SER A 4 16.55 11.54 -14.88
C SER A 4 16.56 10.38 -13.89
N VAL A 5 16.90 10.65 -12.64
CA VAL A 5 16.87 9.65 -11.57
C VAL A 5 15.40 9.32 -11.29
N SER A 6 14.98 8.09 -11.60
CA SER A 6 13.63 7.63 -11.25
C SER A 6 13.49 7.50 -9.73
N SER A 7 12.33 7.82 -9.16
CA SER A 7 12.07 7.73 -7.71
C SER A 7 12.48 6.36 -7.12
N SER A 8 12.20 5.27 -7.84
CA SER A 8 12.56 3.92 -7.43
C SER A 8 14.07 3.67 -7.37
N SER A 9 14.86 4.28 -8.26
CA SER A 9 16.32 4.12 -8.24
C SER A 9 16.99 4.84 -7.06
N LEU A 10 16.43 5.97 -6.60
CA LEU A 10 16.92 6.63 -5.39
C LEU A 10 16.60 5.81 -4.15
N LEU A 11 15.36 5.30 -4.04
CA LEU A 11 14.96 4.47 -2.89
C LEU A 11 15.81 3.20 -2.80
N ALA A 12 16.05 2.52 -3.94
CA ALA A 12 16.92 1.35 -3.99
C ALA A 12 18.35 1.67 -3.54
N TRP A 13 18.90 2.82 -3.95
CA TRP A 13 20.21 3.27 -3.51
C TRP A 13 20.26 3.54 -2.00
N VAL A 14 19.26 4.23 -1.44
CA VAL A 14 19.19 4.50 0.01
C VAL A 14 19.09 3.20 0.81
N CYS A 15 18.21 2.27 0.43
CA CYS A 15 18.07 0.95 1.04
C CYS A 15 19.39 0.19 1.03
N TRP A 16 20.09 0.16 -0.11
CA TRP A 16 21.42 -0.44 -0.23
C TRP A 16 22.44 0.21 0.72
N LYS A 17 22.46 1.55 0.82
CA LYS A 17 23.37 2.26 1.73
C LYS A 17 23.11 1.97 3.21
N LEU A 18 21.86 1.69 3.57
CA LEU A 18 21.45 1.40 4.95
C LEU A 18 21.47 -0.10 5.29
N GLY A 19 21.72 -0.97 4.31
CA GLY A 19 21.66 -2.42 4.50
C GLY A 19 20.24 -2.95 4.75
N VAL A 20 19.23 -2.29 4.19
CA VAL A 20 17.81 -2.67 4.31
C VAL A 20 17.30 -3.20 2.98
N ASP A 21 16.49 -4.25 3.01
CA ASP A 21 15.92 -4.85 1.80
C ASP A 21 14.76 -4.02 1.21
N LEU A 22 14.70 -3.96 -0.13
CA LEU A 22 13.62 -3.31 -0.87
C LEU A 22 12.87 -4.35 -1.71
N GLY A 23 11.62 -4.65 -1.31
CA GLY A 23 10.73 -5.55 -2.02
C GLY A 23 9.79 -4.82 -2.99
N LYS A 24 9.63 -5.34 -4.21
CA LYS A 24 8.57 -4.92 -5.12
C LYS A 24 7.35 -5.81 -4.92
N VAL A 25 6.20 -5.20 -4.64
CA VAL A 25 4.93 -5.89 -4.42
C VAL A 25 3.93 -5.56 -5.53
N ASP A 26 2.91 -6.41 -5.71
CA ASP A 26 1.75 -6.05 -6.53
C ASP A 26 0.89 -5.03 -5.78
N TYR A 27 0.69 -3.87 -6.38
CA TYR A 27 -0.04 -2.75 -5.78
C TYR A 27 -1.55 -2.80 -6.06
N ARG A 28 -2.00 -3.72 -6.92
CA ARG A 28 -3.39 -3.75 -7.38
C ARG A 28 -4.35 -4.08 -6.24
N HIS A 29 -5.45 -3.34 -6.18
CA HIS A 29 -6.59 -3.55 -5.27
C HIS A 29 -6.29 -3.53 -3.75
N THR A 30 -5.09 -3.17 -3.31
CA THR A 30 -4.70 -3.19 -1.88
C THR A 30 -5.58 -2.30 -0.99
N SER A 31 -6.07 -1.16 -1.51
CA SER A 31 -7.00 -0.27 -0.80
C SER A 31 -8.45 -0.78 -0.74
N GLN A 32 -8.77 -1.82 -1.52
CA GLN A 32 -10.10 -2.41 -1.66
C GLN A 32 -10.22 -3.69 -0.84
N ILE A 33 -9.11 -4.33 -0.47
CA ILE A 33 -9.11 -5.54 0.36
C ILE A 33 -9.13 -5.15 1.84
N CYS A 34 -9.97 -5.83 2.63
CA CYS A 34 -9.98 -5.65 4.08
C CYS A 34 -8.78 -6.37 4.71
N PRO A 35 -7.91 -5.68 5.49
CA PRO A 35 -6.77 -6.32 6.13
C PRO A 35 -7.18 -7.31 7.23
N ASN A 36 -8.39 -7.20 7.77
CA ASN A 36 -8.86 -8.03 8.88
C ASN A 36 -9.49 -9.36 8.40
N CYS A 37 -10.29 -9.33 7.34
CA CYS A 37 -11.04 -10.51 6.87
C CYS A 37 -10.77 -10.90 5.41
N GLY A 38 -9.97 -10.14 4.66
CA GLY A 38 -9.69 -10.40 3.25
C GLY A 38 -10.81 -10.03 2.28
N ALA A 39 -11.95 -9.55 2.77
CA ALA A 39 -13.10 -9.18 1.95
C ALA A 39 -12.78 -8.05 0.96
N HIS A 40 -13.29 -8.16 -0.27
CA HIS A 40 -13.16 -7.11 -1.28
C HIS A 40 -14.28 -6.08 -1.12
N THR A 41 -13.92 -4.89 -0.64
CA THR A 41 -14.86 -3.79 -0.29
C THR A 41 -15.29 -2.93 -1.49
N GLY A 42 -14.80 -3.24 -2.69
CA GLY A 42 -15.14 -2.52 -3.93
C GLY A 42 -14.27 -1.30 -4.20
N GLN A 43 -14.54 -0.60 -5.29
CA GLN A 43 -13.82 0.63 -5.64
C GLN A 43 -14.16 1.75 -4.67
N LYS A 44 -13.15 2.58 -4.37
CA LYS A 44 -13.25 3.74 -3.47
C LYS A 44 -12.77 4.97 -4.22
N TYR A 45 -13.44 6.10 -4.01
CA TYR A 45 -12.99 7.39 -4.51
C TYR A 45 -11.76 7.88 -3.74
N LEU A 46 -10.93 8.71 -4.38
CA LEU A 46 -9.75 9.27 -3.75
C LEU A 46 -10.08 10.09 -2.49
N SER A 47 -11.26 10.71 -2.45
CA SER A 47 -11.81 11.45 -1.31
C SER A 47 -12.25 10.57 -0.13
N GLU A 48 -12.36 9.25 -0.29
CA GLU A 48 -12.71 8.33 0.78
C GLU A 48 -11.47 7.94 1.60
N HIS A 49 -11.21 8.67 2.68
CA HIS A 49 -10.03 8.43 3.53
C HIS A 49 -10.22 7.28 4.54
N GLU A 50 -11.45 6.78 4.71
CA GLU A 50 -11.78 5.70 5.64
C GLU A 50 -12.03 4.37 4.92
N HIS A 51 -11.45 3.30 5.43
CA HIS A 51 -11.81 1.94 5.09
C HIS A 51 -12.85 1.44 6.08
N LYS A 52 -14.06 1.16 5.59
CA LYS A 52 -15.14 0.53 6.36
C LYS A 52 -15.51 -0.79 5.70
N CYS A 53 -15.26 -1.90 6.40
CA CYS A 53 -15.60 -3.22 5.91
C CYS A 53 -17.02 -3.60 6.34
N ARG A 54 -17.90 -3.91 5.37
CA ARG A 54 -19.29 -4.33 5.68
C ARG A 54 -19.39 -5.76 6.21
N GLU A 55 -18.37 -6.60 5.96
CA GLU A 55 -18.39 -8.01 6.38
C GLU A 55 -17.96 -8.19 7.84
N CYS A 56 -16.88 -7.54 8.27
CA CYS A 56 -16.37 -7.67 9.64
C CYS A 56 -16.50 -6.40 10.49
N GLN A 57 -17.12 -5.34 9.96
CA GLN A 57 -17.31 -4.04 10.63
C GLN A 57 -15.99 -3.38 11.07
N TYR A 58 -14.87 -3.75 10.45
CA TYR A 58 -13.55 -3.16 10.72
C TYR A 58 -13.45 -1.77 10.06
N GLU A 59 -13.06 -0.78 10.86
CA GLU A 59 -12.88 0.60 10.42
C GLU A 59 -11.47 1.13 10.75
N ILE A 60 -10.81 1.71 9.76
CA ILE A 60 -9.49 2.33 9.90
C ILE A 60 -9.26 3.32 8.75
N ASN A 61 -8.21 4.15 8.84
CA ASN A 61 -7.76 4.93 7.69
C ASN A 61 -7.41 4.02 6.49
N ARG A 62 -7.86 4.40 5.29
CA ARG A 62 -7.71 3.62 4.05
C ARG A 62 -6.25 3.33 3.71
N ASP A 63 -5.36 4.29 3.90
CA ASP A 63 -3.97 4.15 3.51
C ASP A 63 -3.23 3.23 4.50
N VAL A 64 -3.60 3.27 5.79
CA VAL A 64 -3.15 2.30 6.79
C VAL A 64 -3.70 0.89 6.50
N ALA A 65 -4.97 0.78 6.09
CA ALA A 65 -5.53 -0.51 5.68
C ALA A 65 -4.76 -1.12 4.51
N ALA A 66 -4.49 -0.32 3.47
CA ALA A 66 -3.74 -0.75 2.29
C ALA A 66 -2.31 -1.18 2.65
N ALA A 67 -1.63 -0.43 3.53
CA ALA A 67 -0.31 -0.80 4.03
C ALA A 67 -0.33 -2.15 4.76
N LYS A 68 -1.34 -2.40 5.62
CA LYS A 68 -1.51 -3.69 6.29
C LYS A 68 -1.71 -4.84 5.30
N VAL A 69 -2.50 -4.64 4.24
CA VAL A 69 -2.69 -5.64 3.18
C VAL A 69 -1.37 -5.96 2.48
N ILE A 70 -0.49 -4.98 2.27
CA ILE A 70 0.84 -5.18 1.66
C ILE A 70 1.80 -5.92 2.61
N CYS A 71 1.67 -5.72 3.93
CA CYS A 71 2.56 -6.30 4.93
C CYS A 71 2.16 -7.73 5.38
N HIS A 72 1.01 -8.25 4.93
CA HIS A 72 0.61 -9.64 5.17
C HIS A 72 1.39 -10.59 4.27
#